data_AF-A0A162CZH8-F1
#
_entry.id   AF-A0A162CZH8-F1
#
_cell.length_a   1.000
_cell.length_b   1.000
_cell.length_c   1.000
_cell.angle_alpha   90.00
_cell.angle_beta   90.00
_cell.angle_gamma   90.00
#
_symmetry.space_group_name_H-M   'P 1'
#
loop_
_entity.id
_entity.type
_entity.pdbx_description
1 polymer ?
#
loop_
_entity_poly.entity_id
_entity_poly.type
_entity_poly.pdbx_seq_one_letter_code
_entity_poly.pdbx_strand_id
1 'polypeptide(L)'
;SLGPSPDSVGVQEALRAGLDPAKTQFLWSPSLLHGLKRAYEQNNWRVATGLKGDWGGWDYKAELYRAQAQVSRKVEVTDFVGQGLVSGRVLTDPNMLKPLTADNPLTATLNGLRNVWNTWDEGTTYTTVGQVRASRPLMEIEGKDVMLGTGLEWRREGTDYRHVSNTEQQPSFQAERDIQAAYLELQLPVTPQWDVTASTRWDRYSDLGTTHNSKLASRYDFDNGWSARASWGTGFRAPSLAQLQDVSKLYAVGTTTYINECSPDMLSVAARLSTSQDRTVSCAKSAMTIYGTGNPDLKPELSTQKSLGL
;
A
#
# COMPACT_ATOMS: atom_id res chain seq x y z
N SER A 1 29.58 12.82 21.66
CA SER A 1 30.57 13.52 22.51
C SER A 1 31.17 14.62 21.67
N LEU A 2 31.46 15.78 22.26
CA LEU A 2 32.14 16.90 21.59
C LEU A 2 33.54 16.51 21.07
N GLY A 3 34.06 15.35 21.47
CA GLY A 3 35.38 14.87 21.10
C GLY A 3 36.47 15.54 21.94
N PRO A 4 37.70 15.01 21.91
CA PRO A 4 38.81 15.56 22.71
C PRO A 4 39.48 16.78 22.07
N SER A 5 39.14 17.11 20.81
CA SER A 5 39.79 18.22 20.10
C SER A 5 39.30 19.57 20.62
N PRO A 6 40.20 20.49 21.05
CA PRO A 6 39.84 21.86 21.43
C PRO A 6 39.14 22.66 20.32
N ASP A 7 39.34 22.26 19.06
CA ASP A 7 38.81 22.91 17.86
C ASP A 7 37.38 22.45 17.50
N SER A 8 36.84 21.49 18.25
CA SER A 8 35.49 20.97 18.00
C SER A 8 34.43 22.00 18.41
N VAL A 9 33.42 22.16 17.56
CA VAL A 9 32.29 23.05 17.77
C VAL A 9 31.58 22.71 19.08
N GLY A 10 31.38 23.69 19.96
CA GLY A 10 30.72 23.51 21.26
C GLY A 10 31.66 23.19 22.43
N VAL A 11 32.95 22.90 22.20
CA VAL A 11 33.91 22.64 23.30
C VAL A 11 34.13 23.86 24.17
N GLN A 12 34.31 25.03 23.57
CA GLN A 12 34.50 26.28 24.32
C GLN A 12 33.25 26.68 25.09
N GLU A 13 32.07 26.41 24.54
CA GLU A 13 30.77 26.63 25.19
C GLU A 13 30.60 25.69 26.39
N ALA A 14 30.97 24.42 26.26
CA ALA A 14 30.96 23.46 27.36
C ALA A 14 31.89 23.88 28.49
N LEU A 15 33.14 24.27 28.17
CA LEU A 15 34.10 24.77 29.15
C LEU A 15 33.61 26.03 29.86
N ARG A 16 33.05 27.00 29.12
CA ARG A 16 32.45 28.23 29.71
C ARG A 16 31.26 27.92 30.63
N ALA A 17 30.52 26.85 30.36
CA ALA A 17 29.42 26.37 31.20
C ALA A 17 29.88 25.49 32.38
N GLY A 18 31.19 25.25 32.54
CA GLY A 18 31.72 24.38 33.59
C GLY A 18 31.46 22.89 33.36
N LEU A 19 31.15 22.49 32.12
CA LEU A 19 30.89 21.10 31.74
C LEU A 19 32.17 20.42 31.24
N ASP A 20 32.30 19.12 31.49
CA ASP A 20 33.37 18.27 30.95
C ASP A 20 33.10 18.00 29.45
N PRO A 21 33.92 18.51 28.51
CA PRO A 21 33.69 18.31 27.08
C PRO A 21 33.74 16.84 26.66
N ALA A 22 34.51 15.99 27.37
CA ALA A 22 34.61 14.56 27.06
C ALA A 22 33.28 13.83 27.30
N LYS A 23 32.51 14.28 28.29
CA LYS A 23 31.20 13.73 28.68
C LYS A 23 30.01 14.49 28.09
N THR A 24 30.24 15.66 27.50
CA THR A 24 29.19 16.50 26.92
C THR A 24 28.91 16.09 25.47
N GLN A 25 27.64 16.10 25.08
CA GLN A 25 27.23 15.85 23.71
C GLN A 25 26.53 17.09 23.15
N PHE A 26 26.96 17.51 21.96
CA PHE A 26 26.23 18.48 21.17
C PHE A 26 25.35 17.73 20.17
N LEU A 27 24.04 17.85 20.37
CA LEU A 27 23.06 17.33 19.43
C LEU A 27 22.66 18.46 18.50
N TRP A 28 23.10 18.36 17.26
CA TRP A 28 22.74 19.30 16.21
C TRP A 28 21.93 18.59 15.16
N SER A 29 20.80 19.19 14.80
CA SER A 29 19.95 18.72 13.73
C SER A 29 19.55 19.91 12.87
N PRO A 30 19.62 19.79 11.53
CA PRO A 30 19.11 20.82 10.64
C PRO A 30 17.58 20.81 10.57
N SER A 31 16.87 20.43 11.63
CA SER A 31 15.41 20.22 11.66
C SER A 31 14.57 21.47 11.37
N LEU A 32 15.19 22.66 11.32
CA LEU A 32 14.58 23.90 10.87
C LEU A 32 14.56 24.05 9.34
N LEU A 33 15.29 23.21 8.60
CA LEU A 33 15.14 23.07 7.16
C LEU A 33 13.90 22.22 6.87
N HIS A 34 13.18 22.54 5.80
CA HIS A 34 12.03 21.73 5.39
C HIS A 34 12.42 20.25 5.27
N GLY A 35 11.52 19.33 5.64
CA GLY A 35 11.78 17.89 5.48
C GLY A 35 12.12 17.51 4.03
N LEU A 36 12.91 16.45 3.85
CA LEU A 36 13.20 15.89 2.53
C LEU A 36 11.90 15.52 1.82
N LYS A 37 11.82 15.85 0.53
CA LYS A 37 10.62 15.62 -0.26
C LYS A 37 10.57 14.21 -0.81
N ARG A 38 9.34 13.74 -1.07
CA ARG A 38 9.06 12.55 -1.88
C ARG A 38 8.25 13.00 -3.09
N ALA A 39 8.60 12.46 -4.25
CA ALA A 39 7.89 12.69 -5.49
C ALA A 39 7.41 11.35 -6.04
N TYR A 40 6.25 11.35 -6.67
CA TYR A 40 5.68 10.18 -7.32
C TYR A 40 5.40 10.56 -8.77
N GLU A 41 5.99 9.84 -9.70
CA GLU A 41 5.69 9.93 -11.12
C GLU A 41 4.82 8.75 -11.50
N GLN A 42 3.64 9.02 -12.05
CA GLN A 42 2.68 8.00 -12.42
C GLN A 42 2.31 8.12 -13.90
N ASN A 43 2.43 7.01 -14.62
CA ASN A 43 1.99 6.89 -16.00
C ASN A 43 0.97 5.76 -16.11
N ASN A 44 -0.23 6.09 -16.61
CA ASN A 44 -1.33 5.15 -16.74
C ASN A 44 -1.84 5.17 -18.17
N TRP A 45 -2.14 4.00 -18.72
CA TRP A 45 -2.79 3.89 -20.02
C TRP A 45 -3.79 2.75 -20.03
N ARG A 46 -4.78 2.87 -20.91
CA ARG A 46 -5.74 1.81 -21.22
C ARG A 46 -6.03 1.81 -22.71
N VAL A 47 -5.99 0.62 -23.30
CA VAL A 47 -6.45 0.38 -24.67
C VAL A 47 -7.59 -0.63 -24.59
N ALA A 48 -8.70 -0.33 -25.25
CA ALA A 48 -9.89 -1.18 -25.26
C ALA A 48 -10.44 -1.27 -26.67
N THR A 49 -10.95 -2.44 -27.00
CA THR A 49 -11.74 -2.69 -28.20
C THR A 49 -12.94 -3.53 -27.82
N GLY A 50 -14.01 -3.44 -28.60
CA GLY A 50 -15.22 -4.19 -28.31
C GLY A 50 -16.23 -4.10 -29.43
N LEU A 51 -17.18 -5.02 -29.34
CA LEU A 51 -18.30 -5.16 -30.25
C LEU A 51 -19.58 -5.28 -29.43
N LYS A 52 -20.64 -4.69 -29.94
CA LYS A 52 -21.98 -4.79 -29.37
C LYS A 52 -22.96 -5.03 -30.49
N GLY A 53 -24.07 -5.69 -30.19
CA GLY A 53 -25.14 -5.90 -31.13
C GLY A 53 -26.26 -6.71 -30.52
N ASP A 54 -27.24 -7.02 -31.35
CA ASP A 54 -28.35 -7.90 -31.04
C ASP A 54 -28.31 -9.13 -31.95
N TRP A 55 -28.60 -10.30 -31.41
CA TRP A 55 -28.76 -11.52 -32.21
C TRP A 55 -29.67 -12.52 -31.51
N GLY A 56 -30.71 -13.00 -32.21
CA GLY A 56 -31.64 -14.00 -31.68
C GLY A 56 -32.37 -13.55 -30.39
N GLY A 57 -32.66 -12.25 -30.28
CA GLY A 57 -33.27 -11.63 -29.10
C GLY A 57 -32.31 -11.39 -27.93
N TRP A 58 -31.01 -11.63 -28.11
CA TRP A 58 -29.97 -11.30 -27.14
C TRP A 58 -29.26 -10.01 -27.51
N ASP A 59 -29.24 -9.04 -26.60
CA ASP A 59 -28.32 -7.92 -26.63
C ASP A 59 -26.98 -8.37 -26.05
N TYR A 60 -25.92 -8.33 -26.83
CA TYR A 60 -24.59 -8.73 -26.38
C TYR A 60 -23.57 -7.61 -26.50
N LYS A 61 -22.58 -7.66 -25.60
CA LYS A 61 -21.37 -6.84 -25.66
C LYS A 61 -20.17 -7.74 -25.36
N ALA A 62 -19.20 -7.77 -26.26
CA ALA A 62 -17.89 -8.33 -26.01
C ALA A 62 -16.85 -7.21 -25.95
N GLU A 63 -15.92 -7.30 -25.00
CA GLU A 63 -14.89 -6.30 -24.77
C GLU A 63 -13.56 -6.98 -24.45
N LEU A 64 -12.50 -6.48 -25.07
CA LEU A 64 -11.12 -6.83 -24.75
C LEU A 64 -10.39 -5.53 -24.42
N TYR A 65 -9.77 -5.45 -23.24
CA TYR A 65 -8.96 -4.29 -22.89
C TYR A 65 -7.72 -4.69 -22.10
N ARG A 66 -6.69 -3.84 -22.21
CA ARG A 66 -5.51 -3.86 -21.34
C ARG A 66 -5.33 -2.50 -20.71
N ALA A 67 -5.10 -2.48 -19.41
CA ALA A 67 -4.74 -1.29 -18.66
C ALA A 67 -3.45 -1.54 -17.89
N GLN A 68 -2.64 -0.50 -17.73
CA GLN A 68 -1.39 -0.55 -16.98
C GLN A 68 -1.21 0.75 -16.20
N ALA A 69 -0.67 0.64 -15.00
CA ALA A 69 -0.20 1.75 -14.19
C ALA A 69 1.27 1.51 -13.83
N GLN A 70 2.11 2.50 -14.08
CA GLN A 70 3.51 2.52 -13.66
C GLN A 70 3.71 3.68 -12.69
N VAL A 71 4.36 3.41 -11.56
CA VAL A 71 4.69 4.41 -10.54
C VAL A 71 6.18 4.34 -10.26
N SER A 72 6.85 5.49 -10.28
CA SER A 72 8.21 5.66 -9.78
C SER A 72 8.19 6.58 -8.57
N ARG A 73 8.67 6.09 -7.42
CA ARG A 73 8.84 6.91 -6.23
C ARG A 73 10.26 7.44 -6.18
N LYS A 74 10.39 8.76 -6.13
CA LYS A 74 11.66 9.45 -5.98
C LYS A 74 11.74 10.08 -4.59
N VAL A 75 12.90 9.99 -3.97
CA VAL A 75 13.17 10.59 -2.67
C VAL A 75 14.28 11.61 -2.86
N GLU A 76 14.04 12.82 -2.35
CA GLU A 76 15.07 13.84 -2.26
C GLU A 76 16.10 13.40 -1.24
N VAL A 77 17.38 13.40 -1.62
CA VAL A 77 18.50 13.06 -0.76
C VAL A 77 19.41 14.26 -0.59
N THR A 78 20.23 14.23 0.45
CA THR A 78 21.26 15.23 0.73
C THR A 78 22.61 14.57 0.87
N ASP A 79 23.65 15.22 0.38
CA ASP A 79 25.04 14.77 0.56
C ASP A 79 25.69 15.45 1.76
N PHE A 80 25.25 15.08 2.97
CA PHE A 80 25.91 15.54 4.20
C PHE A 80 27.35 15.02 4.32
N VAL A 81 27.64 13.86 3.70
CA VAL A 81 28.96 13.24 3.74
C VAL A 81 29.98 14.03 2.94
N GLY A 82 29.64 14.47 1.74
CA GLY A 82 30.46 15.34 0.90
C GLY A 82 30.74 16.71 1.52
N GLN A 83 29.92 17.16 2.47
CA GLN A 83 30.16 18.37 3.27
C GLN A 83 30.92 18.11 4.59
N GLY A 84 31.36 16.88 4.83
CA GLY A 84 32.08 16.53 6.06
C GLY A 84 31.21 16.50 7.31
N LEU A 85 29.88 16.62 7.18
CA LEU A 85 28.89 16.57 8.27
C LEU A 85 28.57 15.11 8.63
N VAL A 86 29.59 14.36 9.07
CA VAL A 86 29.50 12.94 9.37
C VAL A 86 29.82 12.68 10.83
N SER A 87 29.06 11.79 11.46
CA SER A 87 29.34 11.34 12.82
C SER A 87 30.77 10.81 12.95
N GLY A 88 31.48 11.22 14.01
CA GLY A 88 32.87 10.81 14.27
C GLY A 88 33.96 11.72 13.69
N ARG A 89 33.60 12.78 12.93
CA ARG A 89 34.55 13.84 12.56
C ARG A 89 34.49 15.02 13.53
N VAL A 90 35.61 15.73 13.66
CA VAL A 90 35.66 17.02 14.37
C VAL A 90 34.91 18.03 13.51
N LEU A 91 33.75 18.46 13.98
CA LEU A 91 32.98 19.52 13.36
C LEU A 91 33.57 20.86 13.82
N THR A 92 33.94 21.74 12.90
CA THR A 92 34.65 22.99 13.22
C THR A 92 33.87 24.25 12.87
N ASP A 93 32.72 24.14 12.21
CA ASP A 93 31.94 25.30 11.77
C ASP A 93 31.17 25.92 12.95
N PRO A 94 31.56 27.12 13.44
CA PRO A 94 30.89 27.76 14.57
C PRO A 94 29.45 28.18 14.26
N ASN A 95 29.06 28.22 12.99
CA ASN A 95 27.68 28.51 12.58
C ASN A 95 26.69 27.41 12.99
N MET A 96 27.17 26.21 13.34
CA MET A 96 26.33 25.15 13.89
C MET A 96 25.78 25.50 15.28
N LEU A 97 26.43 26.39 16.04
CA LEU A 97 25.97 26.86 17.35
C LEU A 97 24.89 27.95 17.26
N LYS A 98 24.65 28.48 16.06
CA LYS A 98 23.69 29.55 15.81
C LYS A 98 22.42 28.97 15.19
N PRO A 99 21.25 29.60 15.39
CA PRO A 99 20.04 29.26 14.65
C PRO A 99 20.28 29.25 13.12
N LEU A 100 19.66 28.31 12.40
CA LEU A 100 19.70 28.23 10.93
C LEU A 100 18.71 29.22 10.28
N THR A 101 18.92 30.52 10.52
CA THR A 101 18.17 31.61 9.86
C THR A 101 18.82 31.98 8.52
N ALA A 102 18.19 32.88 7.75
CA ALA A 102 18.73 33.36 6.48
C ALA A 102 20.11 34.04 6.61
N ASP A 103 20.41 34.63 7.78
CA ASP A 103 21.70 35.28 8.06
C ASP A 103 22.83 34.29 8.38
N ASN A 104 22.49 33.03 8.64
CA ASN A 104 23.45 31.98 8.90
C ASN A 104 23.92 31.39 7.54
N PRO A 105 25.21 31.53 7.15
CA PRO A 105 25.69 31.05 5.85
C PRO A 105 25.57 29.53 5.69
N LEU A 106 25.57 28.78 6.80
CA LEU A 106 25.36 27.34 6.79
C LEU A 106 23.97 26.97 6.27
N THR A 107 22.95 27.82 6.49
CA THR A 107 21.59 27.60 5.99
C THR A 107 21.55 27.49 4.47
N ALA A 108 22.27 28.37 3.75
CA ALA A 108 22.33 28.34 2.29
C ALA A 108 23.08 27.10 1.79
N THR A 109 24.22 26.76 2.41
CA THR A 109 25.00 25.56 2.08
C THR A 109 24.15 24.30 2.22
N LEU A 110 23.47 24.13 3.37
CA LEU A 110 22.65 22.94 3.64
C LEU A 110 21.44 22.85 2.69
N ASN A 111 20.81 23.98 2.36
CA ASN A 111 19.76 24.01 1.34
C ASN A 111 20.30 23.68 -0.07
N GLY A 112 21.53 24.06 -0.37
CA GLY A 112 22.21 23.73 -1.63
C GLY A 112 22.53 22.25 -1.81
N LEU A 113 22.58 21.45 -0.74
CA LEU A 113 22.76 19.99 -0.81
C LEU A 113 21.50 19.25 -1.23
N ARG A 114 20.38 19.96 -1.31
CA ARG A 114 19.07 19.41 -1.64
C ARG A 114 18.83 19.41 -3.14
N ASN A 115 17.67 18.94 -3.56
CA ASN A 115 17.27 18.81 -4.96
C ASN A 115 18.04 17.74 -5.76
N VAL A 116 18.74 16.83 -5.08
CA VAL A 116 19.20 15.57 -5.67
C VAL A 116 18.12 14.53 -5.45
N TRP A 117 17.66 13.89 -6.52
CA TRP A 117 16.55 12.94 -6.49
C TRP A 117 17.03 11.55 -6.88
N ASN A 118 16.81 10.59 -5.98
CA ASN A 118 17.07 9.19 -6.26
C ASN A 118 15.75 8.44 -6.44
N THR A 119 15.66 7.62 -7.48
CA THR A 119 14.58 6.63 -7.60
C THR A 119 14.74 5.59 -6.50
N TRP A 120 13.71 5.45 -5.68
CA TRP A 120 13.71 4.55 -4.54
C TRP A 120 13.16 3.18 -4.90
N ASP A 121 11.99 3.17 -5.52
CA ASP A 121 11.33 1.99 -6.04
C ASP A 121 10.43 2.34 -7.23
N GLU A 122 10.16 1.31 -8.02
CA GLU A 122 9.30 1.34 -9.18
C GLU A 122 8.28 0.21 -9.08
N GLY A 123 7.04 0.49 -9.45
CA GLY A 123 5.96 -0.49 -9.47
C GLY A 123 5.20 -0.41 -10.78
N THR A 124 5.03 -1.55 -11.44
CA THR A 124 4.15 -1.67 -12.61
C THR A 124 3.03 -2.65 -12.26
N THR A 125 1.79 -2.24 -12.44
CA THR A 125 0.63 -3.13 -12.38
C THR A 125 -0.10 -3.12 -13.71
N TYR A 126 -0.65 -4.26 -14.12
CA TYR A 126 -1.47 -4.32 -15.32
C TYR A 126 -2.63 -5.28 -15.15
N THR A 127 -3.65 -5.06 -15.96
CA THR A 127 -4.77 -5.98 -16.13
C THR A 127 -5.10 -6.13 -17.60
N THR A 128 -5.36 -7.35 -18.04
CA THR A 128 -5.89 -7.66 -19.37
C THR A 128 -7.19 -8.42 -19.16
N VAL A 129 -8.28 -7.95 -19.76
CA VAL A 129 -9.62 -8.50 -19.57
C VAL A 129 -10.26 -8.76 -20.91
N GLY A 130 -10.73 -9.99 -21.11
CA GLY A 130 -11.67 -10.37 -22.16
C GLY A 130 -13.00 -10.75 -21.52
N GLN A 131 -14.09 -10.11 -21.92
CA GLN A 131 -15.41 -10.39 -21.38
C GLN A 131 -16.48 -10.41 -22.46
N VAL A 132 -17.48 -11.27 -22.28
CA VAL A 132 -18.71 -11.30 -23.07
C VAL A 132 -19.87 -11.26 -22.11
N ARG A 133 -20.79 -10.33 -22.32
CA ARG A 133 -22.03 -10.24 -21.57
C ARG A 133 -23.20 -10.20 -22.54
N ALA A 134 -24.29 -10.85 -22.17
CA ALA A 134 -25.50 -10.88 -22.96
C ALA A 134 -26.74 -10.78 -22.06
N SER A 135 -27.78 -10.15 -22.56
CA SER A 135 -29.08 -10.06 -21.89
C SER A 135 -30.23 -10.24 -22.87
N ARG A 136 -31.37 -10.73 -22.38
CA ARG A 136 -32.60 -10.83 -23.16
C ARG A 136 -33.85 -10.78 -22.28
N PRO A 137 -35.01 -10.36 -22.82
CA PRO A 137 -36.29 -10.69 -22.23
C PRO A 137 -36.58 -12.20 -22.36
N LEU A 138 -37.19 -12.76 -21.31
CA LEU A 138 -37.66 -14.16 -21.29
C LEU A 138 -39.17 -14.25 -21.48
N MET A 139 -39.91 -13.38 -20.80
CA MET A 139 -41.36 -13.29 -20.79
C MET A 139 -41.77 -11.93 -20.23
N GLU A 140 -43.05 -11.60 -20.33
CA GLU A 140 -43.63 -10.38 -19.78
C GLU A 140 -44.56 -10.72 -18.61
N ILE A 141 -44.51 -9.91 -17.55
CA ILE A 141 -45.47 -9.92 -16.44
C ILE A 141 -46.04 -8.52 -16.33
N GLU A 142 -47.35 -8.38 -16.56
CA GLU A 142 -48.07 -7.11 -16.39
C GLU A 142 -47.41 -5.91 -17.11
N GLY A 143 -46.97 -6.09 -18.36
CA GLY A 143 -46.34 -5.02 -19.15
C GLY A 143 -44.86 -4.79 -18.84
N LYS A 144 -44.23 -5.60 -17.98
CA LYS A 144 -42.80 -5.51 -17.66
C LYS A 144 -42.06 -6.79 -18.05
N ASP A 145 -40.87 -6.62 -18.63
CA ASP A 145 -40.03 -7.74 -19.02
C ASP A 145 -39.35 -8.42 -17.84
N VAL A 146 -39.41 -9.75 -17.83
CA VAL A 146 -38.51 -10.59 -17.04
C VAL A 146 -37.20 -10.70 -17.81
N MET A 147 -36.12 -10.14 -17.26
CA MET A 147 -34.84 -10.04 -17.93
C MET A 147 -33.86 -11.09 -17.43
N LEU A 148 -33.21 -11.78 -18.35
CA LEU A 148 -32.06 -12.66 -18.10
C LEU A 148 -30.79 -11.96 -18.54
N GLY A 149 -29.80 -11.91 -17.65
CA GLY A 149 -28.44 -11.48 -17.93
C GLY A 149 -27.45 -12.61 -17.67
N THR A 150 -26.43 -12.73 -18.52
CA THR A 150 -25.33 -13.69 -18.31
C THR A 150 -24.03 -13.12 -18.84
N GLY A 151 -22.91 -13.66 -18.38
CA GLY A 151 -21.63 -13.34 -18.98
C GLY A 151 -20.50 -14.25 -18.53
N LEU A 152 -19.43 -14.16 -19.30
CA LEU A 152 -18.15 -14.82 -19.08
C LEU A 152 -17.06 -13.76 -19.08
N GLU A 153 -16.09 -13.93 -18.19
CA GLU A 153 -14.94 -13.04 -18.07
C GLU A 153 -13.67 -13.89 -17.92
N TRP A 154 -12.63 -13.49 -18.63
CA TRP A 154 -11.26 -13.87 -18.34
C TRP A 154 -10.48 -12.60 -18.05
N ARG A 155 -9.69 -12.63 -16.98
CA ARG A 155 -8.85 -11.53 -16.55
C ARG A 155 -7.49 -12.04 -16.11
N ARG A 156 -6.44 -11.43 -16.63
CA ARG A 156 -5.08 -11.57 -16.12
C ARG A 156 -4.66 -10.29 -15.41
N GLU A 157 -4.14 -10.41 -14.20
CA GLU A 157 -3.58 -9.30 -13.42
C GLU A 157 -2.13 -9.60 -13.10
N GLY A 158 -1.27 -8.58 -13.18
CA GLY A 158 0.14 -8.71 -12.86
C GLY A 158 0.70 -7.50 -12.15
N THR A 159 1.73 -7.74 -11.34
CA THR A 159 2.50 -6.73 -10.60
C THR A 159 3.98 -7.04 -10.71
N ASP A 160 4.77 -6.04 -11.08
CA ASP A 160 6.23 -6.03 -11.00
C ASP A 160 6.67 -4.90 -10.08
N TYR A 161 7.25 -5.24 -8.94
CA TYR A 161 7.80 -4.31 -7.97
C TYR A 161 9.31 -4.43 -7.94
N ARG A 162 9.99 -3.31 -8.16
CA ARG A 162 11.45 -3.21 -8.18
C ARG A 162 11.92 -2.19 -7.16
N HIS A 163 12.69 -2.66 -6.19
CA HIS A 163 13.43 -1.80 -5.28
C HIS A 163 14.75 -1.39 -5.94
N VAL A 164 14.96 -0.09 -6.13
CA VAL A 164 16.09 0.47 -6.92
C VAL A 164 17.20 1.01 -6.00
N SER A 165 16.84 1.48 -4.81
CA SER A 165 17.79 2.02 -3.83
C SER A 165 18.74 0.95 -3.27
N ASN A 166 19.96 1.35 -2.91
CA ASN A 166 20.98 0.49 -2.33
C ASN A 166 20.68 0.04 -0.87
N THR A 167 19.68 0.64 -0.23
CA THR A 167 19.19 0.21 1.08
C THR A 167 18.00 -0.72 0.89
N GLU A 168 18.25 -2.03 0.72
CA GLU A 168 17.18 -3.00 0.51
C GLU A 168 16.32 -3.14 1.77
N GLN A 169 15.18 -2.45 1.80
CA GLN A 169 14.19 -2.53 2.86
C GLN A 169 13.02 -3.45 2.53
N GLN A 170 12.72 -3.63 1.24
CA GLN A 170 11.72 -4.57 0.73
C GLN A 170 12.27 -5.22 -0.54
N PRO A 171 12.31 -6.57 -0.63
CA PRO A 171 12.76 -7.26 -1.83
C PRO A 171 11.87 -6.94 -3.05
N SER A 172 12.49 -6.95 -4.23
CA SER A 172 11.75 -6.90 -5.50
C SER A 172 10.95 -8.18 -5.70
N PHE A 173 9.76 -8.09 -6.32
CA PHE A 173 8.94 -9.27 -6.62
C PHE A 173 8.15 -9.08 -7.90
N GLN A 174 7.82 -10.20 -8.55
CA GLN A 174 6.96 -10.25 -9.72
C GLN A 174 5.89 -11.32 -9.50
N ALA A 175 4.65 -11.00 -9.87
CA ALA A 175 3.51 -11.86 -9.62
C ALA A 175 2.44 -11.66 -10.68
N GLU A 176 1.80 -12.75 -11.07
CA GLU A 176 0.69 -12.76 -12.01
C GLU A 176 -0.39 -13.74 -11.56
N ARG A 177 -1.63 -13.46 -11.91
CA ARG A 177 -2.75 -14.39 -11.73
C ARG A 177 -3.72 -14.34 -12.89
N ASP A 178 -4.35 -15.49 -13.16
CA ASP A 178 -5.47 -15.61 -14.07
C ASP A 178 -6.76 -15.84 -13.29
N ILE A 179 -7.83 -15.18 -13.73
CA ILE A 179 -9.15 -15.19 -13.14
C ILE A 179 -10.14 -15.49 -14.26
N GLN A 180 -10.96 -16.52 -14.06
CA GLN A 180 -12.06 -16.85 -14.95
C GLN A 180 -13.36 -16.71 -14.18
N ALA A 181 -14.34 -16.02 -14.74
CA ALA A 181 -15.63 -15.84 -14.09
C ALA A 181 -16.80 -16.14 -15.02
N ALA A 182 -17.88 -16.61 -14.42
CA ALA A 182 -19.17 -16.76 -15.07
C ALA A 182 -20.24 -16.17 -14.14
N TYR A 183 -21.24 -15.51 -14.71
CA TYR A 183 -22.33 -14.97 -13.92
C TYR A 183 -23.67 -15.09 -14.62
N LEU A 184 -24.72 -15.09 -13.80
CA LEU A 184 -26.11 -15.18 -14.18
C LEU A 184 -26.92 -14.23 -13.31
N GLU A 185 -27.82 -13.48 -13.92
CA GLU A 185 -28.72 -12.55 -13.24
C GLU A 185 -30.12 -12.68 -13.84
N LEU A 186 -31.12 -12.70 -12.96
CA LEU A 186 -32.54 -12.70 -13.30
C LEU A 186 -33.20 -11.52 -12.61
N GLN A 187 -33.81 -10.64 -13.39
CA GLN A 187 -34.67 -9.57 -12.90
C GLN A 187 -36.12 -9.95 -13.18
N LEU A 188 -36.92 -10.01 -12.11
CA LEU A 188 -38.30 -10.44 -12.10
C LEU A 188 -39.20 -9.31 -11.57
N PRO A 189 -39.95 -8.62 -12.43
CA PRO A 189 -41.07 -7.77 -12.01
C PRO A 189 -42.22 -8.68 -11.54
N VAL A 190 -42.28 -8.98 -10.24
CA VAL A 190 -43.34 -9.83 -9.67
C VAL A 190 -44.70 -9.14 -9.82
N THR A 191 -44.75 -7.82 -9.64
CA THR A 191 -45.88 -6.94 -9.96
C THR A 191 -45.35 -5.59 -10.49
N PRO A 192 -46.20 -4.69 -11.01
CA PRO A 192 -45.80 -3.33 -11.40
C PRO A 192 -45.15 -2.52 -10.28
N GLN A 193 -45.46 -2.85 -9.03
CA GLN A 193 -44.89 -2.24 -7.82
C GLN A 193 -43.74 -3.04 -7.21
N TRP A 194 -43.58 -4.32 -7.56
CA TRP A 194 -42.62 -5.21 -6.89
C TRP A 194 -41.61 -5.82 -7.86
N ASP A 195 -40.35 -5.44 -7.71
CA ASP A 195 -39.23 -5.95 -8.47
C ASP A 195 -38.31 -6.81 -7.59
N VAL A 196 -37.93 -7.99 -8.08
CA VAL A 196 -36.97 -8.90 -7.43
C VAL A 196 -35.82 -9.18 -8.39
N THR A 197 -34.59 -9.16 -7.89
CA THR A 197 -33.40 -9.51 -8.66
C THR A 197 -32.61 -10.59 -7.93
N ALA A 198 -32.32 -11.68 -8.63
CA ALA A 198 -31.45 -12.75 -8.14
C ALA A 198 -30.23 -12.86 -9.06
N SER A 199 -29.04 -12.94 -8.49
CA SER A 199 -27.81 -13.12 -9.27
C SER A 199 -26.85 -14.06 -8.57
N THR A 200 -26.01 -14.69 -9.37
CA THR A 200 -24.89 -15.49 -8.90
C THR A 200 -23.68 -15.34 -9.82
N ARG A 201 -22.49 -15.40 -9.22
CA ARG A 201 -21.20 -15.31 -9.88
C ARG A 201 -20.23 -16.35 -9.30
N TRP A 202 -19.56 -17.05 -10.19
CA TRP A 202 -18.45 -17.95 -9.88
C TRP A 202 -17.16 -17.34 -10.40
N ASP A 203 -16.12 -17.24 -9.57
CA ASP A 203 -14.79 -16.83 -9.99
C ASP A 203 -13.78 -17.93 -9.63
N ARG A 204 -12.95 -18.34 -10.59
CA ARG A 204 -11.85 -19.28 -10.43
C ARG A 204 -10.52 -18.54 -10.61
N TYR A 205 -9.74 -18.51 -9.54
CA TYR A 205 -8.41 -17.94 -9.47
C TYR A 205 -7.36 -19.03 -9.67
N SER A 206 -6.27 -18.70 -10.36
CA SER A 206 -5.13 -19.61 -10.55
C SER A 206 -4.36 -19.93 -9.25
N ASP A 207 -4.50 -19.10 -8.22
CA ASP A 207 -3.73 -19.11 -6.97
C ASP A 207 -4.59 -19.21 -5.69
N LEU A 208 -5.89 -18.89 -5.74
CA LEU A 208 -6.79 -18.95 -4.58
C LEU A 208 -7.90 -20.00 -4.70
N GLY A 209 -8.02 -20.67 -5.84
CA GLY A 209 -9.12 -21.60 -6.12
C GLY A 209 -10.42 -20.88 -6.50
N THR A 210 -11.56 -21.48 -6.16
CA THR A 210 -12.88 -21.02 -6.61
C THR A 210 -13.68 -20.36 -5.50
N THR A 211 -14.39 -19.29 -5.85
CA THR A 211 -15.32 -18.55 -4.99
C THR A 211 -16.67 -18.43 -5.69
N HIS A 212 -17.74 -18.42 -4.89
CA HIS A 212 -19.11 -18.35 -5.36
C HIS A 212 -19.88 -17.31 -4.54
N ASN A 213 -20.51 -16.37 -5.24
CA ASN A 213 -21.19 -15.24 -4.63
C ASN A 213 -22.58 -15.12 -5.22
N SER A 214 -23.58 -14.92 -4.36
CA SER A 214 -24.96 -14.79 -4.78
C SER A 214 -25.61 -13.58 -4.10
N LYS A 215 -26.58 -12.98 -4.78
CA LYS A 215 -27.31 -11.83 -4.28
C LYS A 215 -28.79 -11.97 -4.60
N LEU A 216 -29.62 -11.60 -3.63
CA LEU A 216 -31.04 -11.40 -3.76
C LEU A 216 -31.35 -9.95 -3.37
N ALA A 217 -32.05 -9.23 -4.23
CA ALA A 217 -32.51 -7.88 -3.99
C ALA A 217 -34.01 -7.78 -4.30
N SER A 218 -34.70 -6.92 -3.57
CA SER A 218 -36.12 -6.65 -3.73
C SER A 218 -36.37 -5.16 -3.57
N ARG A 219 -37.23 -4.62 -4.42
CA ARG A 219 -37.74 -3.25 -4.34
C ARG A 219 -39.27 -3.29 -4.43
N TYR A 220 -39.93 -2.61 -3.50
CA TYR A 220 -41.37 -2.43 -3.52
C TYR A 220 -41.70 -0.93 -3.53
N ASP A 221 -42.42 -0.49 -4.55
CA ASP A 221 -42.88 0.90 -4.71
C ASP A 221 -44.32 1.03 -4.19
N PHE A 222 -44.54 1.96 -3.26
CA PHE A 222 -45.86 2.25 -2.70
C PHE A 222 -46.56 3.34 -3.53
N ASP A 223 -47.90 3.31 -3.58
CA ASP A 223 -48.71 4.28 -4.34
C ASP A 223 -48.56 5.74 -3.85
N ASN A 224 -48.02 5.92 -2.64
CA ASN A 224 -47.77 7.23 -2.02
C ASN A 224 -46.38 7.82 -2.38
N GLY A 225 -45.65 7.21 -3.33
CA GLY A 225 -44.35 7.66 -3.81
C GLY A 225 -43.15 7.20 -2.97
N TRP A 226 -43.37 6.40 -1.92
CA TRP A 226 -42.30 5.79 -1.13
C TRP A 226 -41.81 4.47 -1.76
N SER A 227 -40.61 4.01 -1.38
CA SER A 227 -40.08 2.75 -1.92
C SER A 227 -39.26 1.96 -0.88
N ALA A 228 -39.72 0.77 -0.51
CA ALA A 228 -38.94 -0.12 0.32
C ALA A 228 -37.91 -0.89 -0.53
N ARG A 229 -36.69 -1.04 -0.01
CA ARG A 229 -35.63 -1.87 -0.61
C ARG A 229 -35.05 -2.81 0.42
N ALA A 230 -34.84 -4.05 0.02
CA ALA A 230 -34.15 -5.05 0.80
C ALA A 230 -33.11 -5.76 -0.08
N SER A 231 -31.95 -6.07 0.47
CA SER A 231 -30.97 -6.92 -0.21
C SER A 231 -30.20 -7.78 0.76
N TRP A 232 -29.85 -8.97 0.28
CA TRP A 232 -29.00 -9.94 0.94
C TRP A 232 -28.04 -10.50 -0.10
N GLY A 233 -26.77 -10.65 0.25
CA GLY A 233 -25.83 -11.31 -0.64
C GLY A 233 -24.51 -11.64 0.02
N THR A 234 -23.71 -12.41 -0.68
CA THR A 234 -22.34 -12.74 -0.30
C THR A 234 -21.35 -12.02 -1.21
N GLY A 235 -20.15 -11.78 -0.70
CA GLY A 235 -19.05 -11.20 -1.45
C GLY A 235 -17.72 -11.63 -0.87
N PHE A 236 -16.64 -11.35 -1.58
CA PHE A 236 -15.29 -11.67 -1.12
C PHE A 236 -14.28 -10.60 -1.53
N ARG A 237 -13.12 -10.63 -0.87
CA ARG A 237 -11.92 -9.91 -1.27
C ARG A 237 -10.76 -10.88 -1.39
N ALA A 238 -10.25 -11.07 -2.61
CA ALA A 238 -9.02 -11.82 -2.83
C ALA A 238 -7.82 -11.05 -2.23
N PRO A 239 -6.87 -11.73 -1.56
CA PRO A 239 -5.56 -11.17 -1.27
C PRO A 239 -4.93 -10.56 -2.52
N SER A 240 -4.22 -9.44 -2.32
CA SER A 240 -3.44 -8.83 -3.40
C SER A 240 -2.28 -9.74 -3.80
N LEU A 241 -1.80 -9.59 -5.03
CA LEU A 241 -0.63 -10.33 -5.52
C LEU A 241 0.57 -10.18 -4.56
N ALA A 242 0.79 -8.97 -4.02
CA ALA A 242 1.85 -8.68 -3.07
C ALA A 242 1.67 -9.40 -1.72
N GLN A 243 0.43 -9.54 -1.24
CA GLN A 243 0.14 -10.26 0.01
C GLN A 243 0.43 -11.76 -0.10
N LEU A 244 0.34 -12.34 -1.31
CA LEU A 244 0.64 -13.74 -1.58
C LEU A 244 2.12 -14.01 -1.89
N GLN A 245 2.90 -12.98 -2.24
CA GLN A 245 4.29 -13.15 -2.64
C GLN A 245 5.21 -13.35 -1.44
N ASP A 246 5.62 -14.60 -1.23
CA ASP A 246 6.75 -14.90 -0.34
C ASP A 246 8.07 -14.59 -1.04
N VAL A 247 8.77 -13.57 -0.56
CA VAL A 247 10.08 -13.13 -1.07
C VAL A 247 11.27 -13.80 -0.37
N SER A 248 11.04 -14.90 0.36
CA SER A 248 12.06 -15.74 1.04
C SER A 248 12.92 -15.02 2.10
N LYS A 249 12.69 -13.73 2.32
CA LYS A 249 13.39 -12.88 3.28
C LYS A 249 12.37 -12.01 3.99
N LEU A 250 12.38 -12.07 5.32
CA LEU A 250 11.57 -11.15 6.12
C LEU A 250 12.08 -9.72 5.94
N TYR A 251 11.14 -8.80 5.77
CA TYR A 251 11.43 -7.39 5.59
C TYR A 251 10.57 -6.52 6.50
N ALA A 252 11.00 -5.30 6.79
CA ALA A 252 10.31 -4.44 7.74
C ALA A 252 9.00 -3.95 7.12
N VAL A 253 7.87 -4.35 7.72
CA VAL A 253 6.51 -3.98 7.25
C VAL A 253 5.85 -2.92 8.13
N GLY A 254 6.44 -2.62 9.28
CA GLY A 254 5.92 -1.60 10.18
C GLY A 254 6.69 -1.49 11.49
N THR A 255 6.14 -0.71 12.40
CA THR A 255 6.66 -0.51 13.74
C THR A 255 5.51 -0.53 14.73
N THR A 256 5.69 -1.16 15.87
CA THR A 256 4.67 -1.23 16.92
C THR A 256 4.45 0.14 17.56
N THR A 257 3.23 0.39 18.04
CA THR A 257 2.96 1.50 18.97
C THR A 257 3.38 1.15 20.40
N TYR A 258 3.52 -0.15 20.72
CA TYR A 258 4.08 -0.63 21.97
C TYR A 258 5.60 -0.40 22.01
N ILE A 259 6.09 0.13 23.13
CA ILE A 259 7.51 0.29 23.41
C ILE A 259 7.96 -0.93 24.19
N ASN A 260 9.05 -1.57 23.76
CA ASN A 260 9.70 -2.59 24.56
C ASN A 260 10.24 -1.95 25.85
N GLU A 261 9.63 -2.24 27.01
CA GLU A 261 10.08 -1.66 28.28
C GLU A 261 11.32 -2.34 28.88
N CYS A 262 11.90 -3.34 28.20
CA CYS A 262 13.00 -4.16 28.69
C CYS A 262 12.66 -4.77 30.06
N SER A 263 11.66 -5.66 30.08
CA SER A 263 11.26 -6.36 31.30
C SER A 263 12.45 -7.03 32.00
N PRO A 264 12.37 -7.27 33.32
CA PRO A 264 13.43 -7.97 34.06
C PRO A 264 13.87 -9.28 33.40
N ASP A 265 12.92 -10.03 32.84
CA ASP A 265 13.20 -11.27 32.11
C ASP A 265 14.04 -11.02 30.85
N MET A 266 13.68 -10.02 30.04
CA MET A 266 14.44 -9.64 28.84
C MET A 266 15.85 -9.16 29.17
N LEU A 267 16.02 -8.39 30.24
CA LEU A 267 17.34 -7.96 30.72
C LEU A 267 18.20 -9.17 31.14
N SER A 268 17.57 -10.17 31.78
CA SER A 268 18.27 -11.40 32.18
C SER A 268 18.72 -12.25 30.99
N VAL A 269 17.96 -12.23 29.88
CA VAL A 269 18.34 -12.92 28.64
C VAL A 269 19.46 -12.14 27.94
N ALA A 270 19.32 -10.81 27.81
CA ALA A 270 20.32 -9.96 27.18
C ALA A 270 21.69 -10.07 27.87
N ALA A 271 21.72 -10.12 29.20
CA ALA A 271 22.95 -10.30 29.99
C ALA A 271 23.69 -11.63 29.72
N ARG A 272 23.03 -12.62 29.12
CA ARG A 272 23.58 -13.93 28.78
C ARG A 272 23.96 -14.07 27.30
N LEU A 273 23.69 -13.06 26.48
CA LEU A 273 24.01 -13.07 25.05
C LEU A 273 25.29 -12.26 24.79
N SER A 274 26.22 -12.87 24.05
CA SER A 274 27.35 -12.18 23.44
C SER A 274 27.40 -12.49 21.95
N THR A 275 27.87 -11.53 21.16
CA THR A 275 28.18 -11.78 19.75
C THR A 275 29.48 -12.58 19.63
N SER A 276 29.75 -13.16 18.46
CA SER A 276 31.04 -13.82 18.16
C SER A 276 32.27 -12.90 18.25
N GLN A 277 32.06 -11.58 18.42
CA GLN A 277 33.09 -10.57 18.63
C GLN A 277 33.11 -10.04 20.08
N ASP A 278 32.58 -10.80 21.04
CA ASP A 278 32.47 -10.45 22.48
C ASP A 278 31.75 -9.13 22.78
N ARG A 279 30.92 -8.64 21.85
CA ARG A 279 30.04 -7.51 22.12
C ARG A 279 28.87 -7.94 23.00
N THR A 280 28.62 -7.19 24.06
CA THR A 280 27.48 -7.37 24.96
C THR A 280 26.19 -6.93 24.26
N VAL A 281 25.12 -7.68 24.48
CA VAL A 281 23.78 -7.33 24.00
C VAL A 281 23.08 -6.48 25.05
N SER A 282 22.65 -5.27 24.68
CA SER A 282 21.87 -4.39 25.56
C SER A 282 20.42 -4.31 25.08
N CYS A 283 19.46 -4.42 25.99
CA CYS A 283 18.07 -4.12 25.67
C CYS A 283 17.88 -2.60 25.58
N ALA A 284 17.19 -2.14 24.53
CA ALA A 284 16.87 -0.73 24.33
C ALA A 284 15.36 -0.50 24.36
N LYS A 285 14.93 0.49 25.16
CA LYS A 285 13.54 0.94 25.17
C LYS A 285 13.20 1.60 23.84
N SER A 286 12.59 0.84 22.95
CA SER A 286 12.33 1.25 21.58
C SER A 286 11.06 0.61 21.05
N ALA A 287 10.46 1.28 20.07
CA ALA A 287 9.38 0.70 19.30
C ALA A 287 9.92 -0.49 18.48
N MET A 288 9.19 -1.59 18.46
CA MET A 288 9.65 -2.82 17.84
C MET A 288 9.37 -2.77 16.34
N THR A 289 10.36 -3.12 15.52
CA THR A 289 10.15 -3.28 14.08
C THR A 289 9.43 -4.60 13.83
N ILE A 290 8.37 -4.56 13.03
CA ILE A 290 7.62 -5.73 12.62
C ILE A 290 8.20 -6.19 11.29
N TYR A 291 8.62 -7.46 11.25
CA TYR A 291 9.14 -8.09 10.05
C TYR A 291 8.11 -9.07 9.50
N GLY A 292 7.92 -9.07 8.18
CA GLY A 292 6.98 -9.93 7.49
C GLY A 292 7.39 -10.24 6.06
N THR A 293 6.69 -11.18 5.45
CA THR A 293 6.74 -11.53 4.02
C THR A 293 5.31 -11.87 3.57
N GLY A 294 5.05 -11.99 2.27
CA GLY A 294 3.75 -12.47 1.80
C GLY A 294 3.53 -13.93 2.18
N ASN A 295 2.26 -14.32 2.29
CA ASN A 295 1.85 -15.65 2.68
C ASN A 295 1.01 -16.29 1.56
N PRO A 296 1.53 -17.33 0.86
CA PRO A 296 0.82 -17.97 -0.25
C PRO A 296 -0.43 -18.75 0.21
N ASP A 297 -0.54 -19.07 1.51
CA ASP A 297 -1.66 -19.81 2.08
C ASP A 297 -2.85 -18.91 2.49
N LEU A 298 -2.79 -17.60 2.20
CA LEU A 298 -3.89 -16.69 2.51
C LEU A 298 -5.15 -17.08 1.72
N LYS A 299 -6.27 -17.04 2.43
CA LYS A 299 -7.59 -17.31 1.86
C LYS A 299 -8.33 -15.99 1.58
N PRO A 300 -9.29 -16.00 0.63
CA PRO A 300 -10.20 -14.88 0.45
C PRO A 300 -10.91 -14.47 1.74
N GLU A 301 -11.00 -13.17 1.99
CA GLU A 301 -11.89 -12.63 3.02
C GLU A 301 -13.33 -12.75 2.50
N LEU A 302 -14.21 -13.40 3.26
CA LEU A 302 -15.61 -13.60 2.90
C LEU A 302 -16.51 -12.63 3.67
N SER A 303 -17.57 -12.16 3.02
CA SER A 303 -18.54 -11.24 3.60
C SER A 303 -19.97 -11.67 3.30
N THR A 304 -20.87 -11.38 4.23
CA THR A 304 -22.32 -11.44 4.02
C THR A 304 -22.89 -10.06 4.29
N GLN A 305 -23.62 -9.52 3.33
CA GLN A 305 -24.12 -8.15 3.34
C GLN A 305 -25.64 -8.19 3.37
N LYS A 306 -26.23 -7.34 4.22
CA LYS A 306 -27.68 -7.18 4.37
C LYS A 306 -28.00 -5.70 4.42
N SER A 307 -29.01 -5.26 3.69
CA SER A 307 -29.46 -3.87 3.68
C SER A 307 -30.98 -3.81 3.60
N LEU A 308 -31.56 -2.87 4.34
CA LEU A 308 -32.97 -2.53 4.37
C LEU A 308 -33.09 -1.01 4.34
N GLY A 309 -33.99 -0.48 3.51
CA GLY A 309 -34.26 0.95 3.39
C GLY A 309 -35.71 1.21 2.96
N LEU A 310 -36.19 2.42 3.21
CA LEU A 310 -37.52 2.93 2.85
C LEU A 310 -37.39 4.28 2.13
#